data_AF-A0A7S4K9V6-F1
#
_entry.id   AF-A0A7S4K9V6-F1
#
_cell.length_a   1.000
_cell.length_b   1.000
_cell.length_c   1.000
_cell.angle_alpha   90.00
_cell.angle_beta   90.00
_cell.angle_gamma   90.00
#
_symmetry.space_group_name_H-M   'P 1'
#
loop_
_entity.id
_entity.type
_entity.pdbx_description
1 polymer ?
#
loop_
_entity_poly.entity_id
_entity_poly.type
_entity_poly.pdbx_seq_one_letter_code
_entity_poly.pdbx_strand_id
1 'polypeptide(L)'
;ATGPYRLVERQVGSSFFDHYDFYDGPDSSGSAGDNTYVGREQAMKSGIANVTTVEGNEGETETFAYMSSSPTPGGPRDSVRLEGKTRFDRGLFVLDLVHMPAGPGVWPAWWLTDETNWPDGGEIDIVEGVNAQTVAKTALHTSDRCSMYAHVPAWSRTGHWDGATGIPDTFTGRRDFRAWKEADDCWNRAAHQWENQGCVAVSDANGTLGAPMNEGGGGGGPRGKGSGERVN
;
A
#
# COMPACT_ATOMS: atom_id res chain seq x y z
N ALA A 1 10.90 -27.72 -9.53
CA ALA A 1 9.54 -28.20 -9.22
C ALA A 1 8.63 -26.97 -9.20
N THR A 2 7.59 -26.93 -10.02
CA THR A 2 6.60 -25.83 -9.97
C THR A 2 5.80 -25.95 -8.68
N GLY A 3 5.77 -24.90 -7.86
CA GLY A 3 5.03 -24.86 -6.60
C GLY A 3 3.50 -25.03 -6.79
N PRO A 4 2.70 -25.06 -5.70
CA PRO A 4 1.26 -25.31 -5.77
C PRO A 4 0.45 -24.16 -6.40
N TYR A 5 1.06 -23.00 -6.62
CA TYR A 5 0.41 -21.83 -7.21
C TYR A 5 0.47 -21.87 -8.74
N ARG A 6 -0.63 -21.46 -9.38
CA ARG A 6 -0.70 -21.22 -10.83
C ARG A 6 -1.04 -19.76 -11.09
N LEU A 7 -0.46 -19.19 -12.14
CA LEU A 7 -0.81 -17.85 -12.61
C LEU A 7 -2.27 -17.87 -13.09
N VAL A 8 -3.09 -16.98 -12.53
CA VAL A 8 -4.51 -16.83 -12.92
C VAL A 8 -4.77 -15.52 -13.65
N GLU A 9 -4.00 -14.47 -13.32
CA GLU A 9 -4.14 -13.16 -13.94
C GLU A 9 -2.76 -12.48 -13.98
N ARG A 10 -2.44 -11.84 -15.11
CA ARG A 10 -1.21 -11.05 -15.29
C ARG A 10 -1.61 -9.71 -15.88
N GLN A 11 -1.40 -8.65 -15.10
CA GLN A 11 -1.82 -7.30 -15.45
C GLN A 11 -0.59 -6.47 -15.83
N VAL A 12 -0.34 -6.28 -17.13
CA VAL A 12 0.87 -5.61 -17.64
C VAL A 12 0.58 -4.90 -18.96
N GLY A 13 1.48 -3.99 -19.35
CA GLY A 13 1.46 -3.39 -20.69
C GLY A 13 0.23 -2.51 -20.96
N SER A 14 -0.14 -2.42 -22.23
CA SER A 14 -1.24 -1.55 -22.68
C SER A 14 -2.60 -1.91 -22.10
N SER A 15 -2.81 -3.18 -21.71
CA SER A 15 -4.06 -3.65 -21.10
C SER A 15 -4.08 -3.54 -19.57
N PHE A 16 -3.04 -3.01 -18.92
CA PHE A 16 -2.98 -2.91 -17.45
C PHE A 16 -4.24 -2.25 -16.87
N PHE A 17 -4.62 -1.08 -17.41
CA PHE A 17 -5.78 -0.33 -16.91
C PHE A 17 -7.13 -0.96 -17.26
N ASP A 18 -7.17 -2.02 -18.07
CA ASP A 18 -8.43 -2.69 -18.40
C ASP A 18 -8.92 -3.56 -17.23
N HIS A 19 -8.03 -3.92 -16.31
CA HIS A 19 -8.32 -4.69 -15.09
C HIS A 19 -8.92 -3.85 -13.95
N TYR A 20 -8.98 -2.53 -14.11
CA TYR A 20 -9.34 -1.60 -13.04
C TYR A 20 -10.48 -0.67 -13.44
N ASP A 21 -11.30 -0.31 -12.45
CA ASP A 21 -12.17 0.85 -12.49
C ASP A 21 -11.43 2.05 -11.88
N PHE A 22 -11.62 3.24 -12.47
CA PHE A 22 -11.07 4.49 -11.96
C PHE A 22 -12.12 5.12 -11.05
N TYR A 23 -11.85 5.17 -9.76
CA TYR A 23 -12.72 5.90 -8.83
C TYR A 23 -12.65 7.40 -9.15
N ASP A 24 -13.82 8.04 -9.22
CA ASP A 24 -13.98 9.45 -9.58
C ASP A 24 -14.80 10.13 -8.49
N GLY A 25 -14.14 10.97 -7.69
CA GLY A 25 -14.75 11.59 -6.53
C GLY A 25 -13.76 12.00 -5.44
N PRO A 26 -14.28 12.55 -4.33
CA PRO A 26 -13.48 12.92 -3.18
C PRO A 26 -12.90 11.67 -2.51
N ASP A 27 -11.82 11.87 -1.76
CA ASP A 27 -11.25 10.84 -0.91
C ASP A 27 -12.25 10.35 0.16
N SER A 28 -12.02 9.16 0.71
CA SER A 28 -12.89 8.56 1.72
C SER A 28 -13.01 9.46 2.96
N SER A 29 -14.09 9.35 3.72
CA SER A 29 -14.21 10.12 4.97
C SER A 29 -13.21 9.69 6.06
N GLY A 30 -12.61 8.50 5.92
CA GLY A 30 -11.62 7.98 6.87
C GLY A 30 -10.26 8.67 6.74
N SER A 31 -9.76 8.78 5.51
CA SER A 31 -8.49 9.46 5.19
C SER A 31 -8.66 10.96 5.00
N ALA A 32 -9.78 11.39 4.41
CA ALA A 32 -10.15 12.78 4.16
C ALA A 32 -9.00 13.62 3.54
N GLY A 33 -8.28 13.03 2.60
CA GLY A 33 -7.14 13.65 1.94
C GLY A 33 -7.49 14.91 1.16
N ASP A 34 -6.51 15.82 1.01
CA ASP A 34 -6.62 17.04 0.19
C ASP A 34 -6.39 16.74 -1.30
N ASN A 35 -7.20 15.83 -1.83
CA ASN A 35 -7.15 15.36 -3.21
C ASN A 35 -8.55 15.08 -3.77
N THR A 36 -8.63 15.07 -5.09
CA THR A 36 -9.79 14.58 -5.84
C THR A 36 -9.30 13.47 -6.76
N TYR A 37 -9.93 12.30 -6.70
CA TYR A 37 -9.67 11.25 -7.68
C TYR A 37 -10.47 11.54 -8.94
N VAL A 38 -9.84 11.34 -10.10
CA VAL A 38 -10.46 11.66 -11.40
C VAL A 38 -10.62 10.41 -12.26
N GLY A 39 -11.72 10.36 -13.02
CA GLY A 39 -12.02 9.25 -13.91
C GLY A 39 -10.98 9.04 -15.02
N ARG A 40 -11.02 7.85 -15.64
CA ARG A 40 -10.02 7.38 -16.63
C ARG A 40 -9.75 8.38 -17.75
N GLU A 41 -10.79 8.99 -18.33
CA GLU A 41 -10.62 9.94 -19.43
C GLU A 41 -9.81 11.17 -18.99
N GLN A 42 -10.16 11.77 -17.85
CA GLN A 42 -9.44 12.91 -17.30
C GLN A 42 -8.02 12.54 -16.91
N ALA A 43 -7.83 11.41 -16.22
CA ALA A 43 -6.51 10.94 -15.80
C ALA A 43 -5.54 10.75 -16.98
N MET A 44 -6.05 10.17 -18.08
CA MET A 44 -5.27 9.98 -19.31
C MET A 44 -5.00 11.31 -20.01
N LYS A 45 -6.01 12.19 -20.09
CA LYS A 45 -5.89 13.51 -20.71
C LYS A 45 -4.92 14.44 -19.99
N SER A 46 -4.89 14.41 -18.66
CA SER A 46 -3.95 15.18 -17.84
C SER A 46 -2.58 14.51 -17.68
N GLY A 47 -2.43 13.28 -18.19
CA GLY A 47 -1.17 12.53 -18.16
C GLY A 47 -0.81 11.95 -16.79
N ILE A 48 -1.74 11.94 -15.83
CA ILE A 48 -1.53 11.35 -14.50
C ILE A 48 -1.85 9.84 -14.45
N ALA A 49 -2.39 9.27 -15.54
CA ALA A 49 -2.40 7.84 -15.81
C ALA A 49 -1.99 7.59 -17.25
N ASN A 50 -1.04 6.68 -17.49
CA ASN A 50 -0.65 6.26 -18.84
C ASN A 50 0.11 4.93 -18.82
N VAL A 51 0.29 4.31 -19.98
CA VAL A 51 1.25 3.23 -20.18
C VAL A 51 2.46 3.82 -20.89
N THR A 52 3.61 3.81 -20.23
CA THR A 52 4.85 4.37 -20.76
C THR A 52 5.82 3.24 -21.13
N THR A 53 6.66 3.47 -22.14
CA THR A 53 7.75 2.56 -22.49
C THR A 53 9.05 3.31 -22.32
N VAL A 54 9.97 2.73 -21.55
CA VAL A 54 11.30 3.29 -21.30
C VAL A 54 12.31 2.43 -22.04
N GLU A 55 13.17 3.07 -22.84
CA GLU A 55 14.34 2.44 -23.43
C GLU A 55 15.44 2.32 -22.36
N GLY A 56 15.84 1.10 -22.07
CA GLY A 56 16.98 0.77 -21.24
C GLY A 56 18.31 1.00 -21.95
N ASN A 57 19.41 0.94 -21.18
CA ASN A 57 20.76 1.26 -21.66
C ASN A 57 21.29 0.35 -22.78
N GLU A 58 20.67 -0.81 -23.02
CA GLU A 58 21.08 -1.79 -24.04
C GLU A 58 20.04 -1.94 -25.18
N GLY A 59 19.12 -0.99 -25.32
CA GLY A 59 18.05 -1.04 -26.32
C GLY A 59 16.90 -1.98 -25.96
N GLU A 60 16.91 -2.56 -24.76
CA GLU A 60 15.75 -3.24 -24.19
C GLU A 60 14.65 -2.21 -23.88
N THR A 61 13.43 -2.46 -24.34
CA THR A 61 12.27 -1.62 -24.00
C THR A 61 11.44 -2.29 -22.91
N GLU A 62 11.17 -1.56 -21.83
CA GLU A 62 10.27 -2.02 -20.77
C GLU A 62 9.03 -1.12 -20.71
N THR A 63 7.86 -1.75 -20.62
CA THR A 63 6.56 -1.06 -20.56
C THR A 63 6.03 -1.06 -19.14
N PHE A 64 5.69 0.12 -18.64
CA PHE A 64 5.20 0.34 -17.28
C PHE A 64 3.82 0.98 -17.28
N ALA A 65 2.98 0.58 -16.33
CA ALA A 65 1.88 1.42 -15.91
C ALA A 65 2.43 2.61 -15.13
N TYR A 66 2.05 3.81 -15.54
CA TYR A 66 2.43 5.07 -14.91
C TYR A 66 1.22 5.71 -14.27
N MET A 67 1.37 6.08 -12.99
CA MET A 67 0.37 6.77 -12.20
C MET A 67 1.03 7.92 -11.45
N SER A 68 0.34 9.05 -11.37
CA SER A 68 0.83 10.27 -10.74
C SER A 68 -0.33 11.11 -10.22
N SER A 69 -0.03 12.34 -9.84
CA SER A 69 -0.98 13.34 -9.40
C SER A 69 -0.58 14.71 -9.94
N SER A 70 -1.55 15.61 -10.09
CA SER A 70 -1.31 16.96 -10.62
C SER A 70 -1.94 18.02 -9.72
N PRO A 71 -1.22 19.13 -9.43
CA PRO A 71 -1.78 20.20 -8.63
C PRO A 71 -2.94 20.86 -9.37
N THR A 72 -3.98 21.26 -8.64
CA THR A 72 -5.04 22.12 -9.18
C THR A 72 -4.88 23.54 -8.62
N PRO A 73 -5.13 24.60 -9.40
CA PRO A 73 -5.02 25.96 -8.91
C PRO A 73 -6.03 26.25 -7.79
N GLY A 74 -5.54 26.40 -6.55
CA GLY A 74 -6.36 26.77 -5.39
C GLY A 74 -7.32 25.69 -4.89
N GLY A 75 -7.13 24.45 -5.29
CA GLY A 75 -8.00 23.32 -4.92
C GLY A 75 -7.23 22.05 -4.56
N PRO A 76 -7.96 20.97 -4.24
CA PRO A 76 -7.38 19.67 -3.95
C PRO A 76 -6.63 19.11 -5.15
N ARG A 77 -5.56 18.36 -4.91
CA ARG A 77 -4.74 17.78 -5.97
C ARG A 77 -5.50 16.68 -6.74
N ASP A 78 -5.45 16.71 -8.07
CA ASP A 78 -5.97 15.61 -8.88
C ASP A 78 -5.07 14.38 -8.71
N SER A 79 -5.67 13.22 -8.43
CA SER A 79 -4.98 11.94 -8.22
C SER A 79 -5.76 10.79 -8.88
N VAL A 80 -5.24 9.57 -8.78
CA VAL A 80 -5.88 8.35 -9.31
C VAL A 80 -6.00 7.29 -8.23
N ARG A 81 -7.19 6.67 -8.16
CA ARG A 81 -7.47 5.48 -7.35
C ARG A 81 -8.04 4.41 -8.27
N LEU A 82 -7.34 3.29 -8.34
CA LEU A 82 -7.71 2.16 -9.17
C LEU A 82 -8.27 1.04 -8.30
N GLU A 83 -9.45 0.54 -8.68
CA GLU A 83 -10.13 -0.55 -7.98
C GLU A 83 -10.21 -1.76 -8.91
N GLY A 84 -9.73 -2.92 -8.45
CA GLY A 84 -9.70 -4.12 -9.27
C GLY A 84 -11.11 -4.61 -9.61
N LYS A 85 -11.33 -4.92 -10.90
CA LYS A 85 -12.59 -5.51 -11.38
C LYS A 85 -12.75 -6.96 -10.93
N THR A 86 -11.65 -7.69 -10.86
CA THR A 86 -11.61 -9.08 -10.39
C THR A 86 -11.49 -9.10 -8.86
N ARG A 87 -12.38 -9.86 -8.21
CA ARG A 87 -12.33 -10.11 -6.76
C ARG A 87 -11.70 -11.48 -6.49
N PHE A 88 -10.96 -11.58 -5.39
CA PHE A 88 -10.22 -12.78 -5.02
C PHE A 88 -10.47 -13.11 -3.55
N ASP A 89 -10.95 -14.32 -3.26
CA ASP A 89 -11.12 -14.80 -1.87
C ASP A 89 -9.80 -15.27 -1.25
N ARG A 90 -8.83 -15.66 -2.09
CA ARG A 90 -7.50 -16.13 -1.71
C ARG A 90 -6.56 -16.05 -2.89
N GLY A 91 -5.26 -15.88 -2.64
CA GLY A 91 -4.27 -15.87 -3.70
C GLY A 91 -2.86 -15.56 -3.21
N LEU A 92 -1.93 -15.60 -4.15
CA LEU A 92 -0.61 -14.98 -4.02
C LEU A 92 -0.61 -13.77 -4.96
N PHE A 93 -0.43 -12.59 -4.39
CA PHE A 93 -0.39 -11.33 -5.12
C PHE A 93 1.05 -10.86 -5.19
N VAL A 94 1.52 -10.52 -6.38
CA VAL A 94 2.89 -10.05 -6.60
C VAL A 94 2.81 -8.73 -7.35
N LEU A 95 3.27 -7.68 -6.69
CA LEU A 95 3.52 -6.39 -7.31
C LEU A 95 5.03 -6.26 -7.57
N ASP A 96 5.36 -6.01 -8.82
CA ASP A 96 6.70 -5.60 -9.23
C ASP A 96 6.67 -4.11 -9.59
N LEU A 97 7.40 -3.30 -8.84
CA LEU A 97 7.35 -1.84 -8.93
C LEU A 97 8.76 -1.27 -9.08
N VAL A 98 8.94 -0.33 -10.01
CA VAL A 98 10.21 0.37 -10.24
C VAL A 98 10.30 1.70 -9.48
N HIS A 99 9.16 2.27 -9.12
CA HIS A 99 9.05 3.54 -8.44
C HIS A 99 7.70 3.65 -7.73
N MET A 100 7.64 4.35 -6.60
CA MET A 100 6.41 4.68 -5.89
C MET A 100 6.37 6.16 -5.46
N PRO A 101 5.20 6.72 -5.12
CA PRO A 101 5.11 8.08 -4.60
C PRO A 101 5.93 8.27 -3.33
N ALA A 102 6.59 9.42 -3.19
CA ALA A 102 7.40 9.76 -2.02
C ALA A 102 7.42 11.28 -1.80
N GLY A 103 7.37 11.72 -0.54
CA GLY A 103 7.55 13.12 -0.16
C GLY A 103 6.54 13.63 0.87
N PRO A 104 6.68 14.86 1.35
CA PRO A 104 5.72 15.43 2.30
C PRO A 104 4.30 15.50 1.70
N GLY A 105 3.29 15.18 2.50
CA GLY A 105 1.88 15.31 2.13
C GLY A 105 1.34 14.22 1.19
N VAL A 106 2.10 13.17 0.89
CA VAL A 106 1.57 12.00 0.16
C VAL A 106 1.22 10.86 1.11
N TRP A 107 0.22 10.07 0.74
CA TRP A 107 -0.14 8.81 1.41
C TRP A 107 -0.42 7.74 0.34
N PRO A 108 0.62 7.14 -0.27
CA PRO A 108 0.43 6.04 -1.22
C PRO A 108 0.05 4.73 -0.52
N ALA A 109 -0.81 3.96 -1.18
CA ALA A 109 -1.21 2.63 -0.75
C ALA A 109 -1.34 1.66 -1.95
N TRP A 110 -0.91 0.40 -1.75
CA TRP A 110 -1.32 -0.76 -2.54
C TRP A 110 -1.81 -1.83 -1.57
N TRP A 111 -3.10 -2.14 -1.68
CA TRP A 111 -3.84 -2.82 -0.64
C TRP A 111 -4.99 -3.64 -1.24
N LEU A 112 -5.54 -4.56 -0.44
CA LEU A 112 -6.66 -5.43 -0.79
C LEU A 112 -7.79 -5.22 0.21
N THR A 113 -9.03 -5.11 -0.28
CA THR A 113 -10.19 -4.87 0.58
C THR A 113 -11.49 -5.32 -0.08
N ASP A 114 -12.49 -5.57 0.77
CA ASP A 114 -13.89 -5.53 0.39
C ASP A 114 -14.53 -4.21 0.84
N GLU A 115 -14.37 -3.18 0.01
CA GLU A 115 -14.95 -1.84 0.21
C GLU A 115 -16.45 -1.86 0.53
N THR A 116 -17.20 -2.81 -0.04
CA THR A 116 -18.65 -2.84 0.13
C THR A 116 -19.09 -3.32 1.50
N ASN A 117 -18.23 -4.07 2.19
CA ASN A 117 -18.51 -4.67 3.48
C ASN A 117 -17.43 -4.33 4.52
N TRP A 118 -16.66 -3.26 4.31
CA TRP A 118 -15.61 -2.86 5.23
C TRP A 118 -16.19 -2.41 6.59
N PRO A 119 -15.58 -2.79 7.74
CA PRO A 119 -14.36 -3.60 7.90
C PRO A 119 -14.63 -5.12 8.02
N ASP A 120 -15.88 -5.56 7.94
CA ASP A 120 -16.26 -6.97 8.13
C ASP A 120 -15.69 -7.88 7.03
N GLY A 121 -15.52 -7.36 5.82
CA GLY A 121 -14.84 -8.04 4.71
C GLY A 121 -13.30 -7.99 4.79
N GLY A 122 -12.76 -7.21 5.72
CA GLY A 122 -11.32 -7.07 5.96
C GLY A 122 -10.58 -6.18 4.95
N GLU A 123 -9.40 -5.76 5.36
CA GLU A 123 -8.45 -4.97 4.57
C GLU A 123 -7.01 -5.40 4.88
N ILE A 124 -6.17 -5.42 3.85
CA ILE A 124 -4.77 -5.81 3.88
C ILE A 124 -3.95 -4.73 3.17
N ASP A 125 -3.25 -3.91 3.94
CA ASP A 125 -2.33 -2.90 3.41
C ASP A 125 -0.96 -3.53 3.22
N ILE A 126 -0.59 -3.77 1.96
CA ILE A 126 0.65 -4.48 1.64
C ILE A 126 1.81 -3.49 1.55
N VAL A 127 1.59 -2.38 0.85
CA VAL A 127 2.54 -1.27 0.74
C VAL A 127 1.81 0.00 1.11
N GLU A 128 2.11 0.55 2.28
CA GLU A 128 1.53 1.80 2.74
C GLU A 128 2.58 2.66 3.47
N GLY A 129 2.46 3.97 3.31
CA GLY A 129 3.10 4.92 4.21
C GLY A 129 2.65 6.35 3.96
N VAL A 130 3.02 7.22 4.88
CA VAL A 130 2.66 8.64 4.87
C VAL A 130 3.89 9.53 4.84
N ASN A 131 3.76 10.66 4.16
CA ASN A 131 4.79 11.68 4.04
C ASN A 131 6.12 11.09 3.49
N ALA A 132 7.24 11.48 4.09
CA ALA A 132 8.57 11.03 3.71
C ALA A 132 8.99 9.74 4.43
N GLN A 133 8.05 8.87 4.81
CA GLN A 133 8.39 7.57 5.39
C GLN A 133 9.20 6.73 4.39
N THR A 134 10.22 6.05 4.91
CA THR A 134 11.18 5.24 4.14
C THR A 134 11.16 3.77 4.52
N VAL A 135 10.27 3.42 5.45
CA VAL A 135 10.09 2.08 6.01
C VAL A 135 8.66 1.67 5.72
N ALA A 136 8.50 0.51 5.09
CA ALA A 136 7.20 -0.03 4.77
C ALA A 136 6.45 -0.45 6.05
N LYS A 137 5.16 -0.14 6.06
CA LYS A 137 4.20 -0.69 7.01
C LYS A 137 3.26 -1.62 6.26
N THR A 138 2.91 -2.72 6.91
CA THR A 138 1.88 -3.65 6.45
C THR A 138 0.85 -3.76 7.55
N ALA A 139 -0.41 -3.54 7.22
CA ALA A 139 -1.49 -3.51 8.20
C ALA A 139 -2.62 -4.48 7.82
N LEU A 140 -3.37 -4.91 8.83
CA LEU A 140 -4.66 -5.57 8.63
C LEU A 140 -5.73 -4.81 9.43
N HIS A 141 -6.87 -4.61 8.79
CA HIS A 141 -8.05 -3.99 9.39
C HIS A 141 -9.22 -4.97 9.29
N THR A 142 -9.87 -5.25 10.41
CA THR A 142 -10.98 -6.22 10.50
C THR A 142 -12.09 -5.71 11.41
N SER A 143 -13.20 -6.46 11.44
CA SER A 143 -14.17 -6.44 12.54
C SER A 143 -13.56 -6.96 13.86
N ASP A 144 -14.37 -7.11 14.90
CA ASP A 144 -13.92 -7.65 16.18
C ASP A 144 -13.35 -9.08 16.05
N ARG A 145 -12.53 -9.50 17.03
CA ARG A 145 -12.01 -10.87 17.23
C ARG A 145 -10.86 -11.33 16.32
N CYS A 146 -10.11 -10.41 15.73
CA CYS A 146 -8.84 -10.73 15.09
C CYS A 146 -7.68 -10.09 15.85
N SER A 147 -7.03 -10.84 16.74
CA SER A 147 -5.83 -10.37 17.44
C SER A 147 -4.64 -11.25 17.09
N MET A 148 -3.52 -10.61 16.79
CA MET A 148 -2.24 -11.26 16.50
C MET A 148 -1.40 -11.47 17.77
N TYR A 149 -1.83 -10.90 18.90
CA TYR A 149 -1.19 -11.07 20.20
C TYR A 149 -1.02 -12.56 20.52
N ALA A 150 0.22 -12.97 20.85
CA ALA A 150 0.60 -14.35 21.14
C ALA A 150 0.33 -15.40 20.04
N HIS A 151 -0.25 -15.01 18.90
CA HIS A 151 -0.49 -15.87 17.74
C HIS A 151 0.62 -15.81 16.71
N VAL A 152 1.38 -14.72 16.66
CA VAL A 152 2.54 -14.53 15.76
C VAL A 152 3.84 -14.59 16.58
N PRO A 153 4.62 -15.69 16.50
CA PRO A 153 5.90 -15.76 17.19
C PRO A 153 6.90 -14.72 16.65
N ALA A 154 7.74 -14.15 17.52
CA ALA A 154 8.72 -13.14 17.11
C ALA A 154 9.66 -13.60 15.97
N TRP A 155 9.95 -14.90 15.89
CA TRP A 155 10.82 -15.48 14.86
C TRP A 155 10.13 -15.75 13.52
N SER A 156 8.80 -15.61 13.42
CA SER A 156 8.07 -15.79 12.16
C SER A 156 7.99 -14.51 11.31
N ARG A 157 8.61 -13.42 11.78
CA ARG A 157 8.70 -12.13 11.09
C ARG A 157 10.09 -11.53 11.27
N THR A 158 10.49 -10.69 10.34
CA THR A 158 11.77 -9.96 10.37
C THR A 158 11.60 -8.49 10.74
N GLY A 159 10.41 -8.09 11.17
CA GLY A 159 10.07 -6.74 11.62
C GLY A 159 9.43 -6.74 13.01
N HIS A 160 8.97 -5.58 13.45
CA HIS A 160 8.32 -5.39 14.75
C HIS A 160 6.87 -4.90 14.62
N TRP A 161 6.10 -4.91 15.71
CA TRP A 161 4.80 -4.26 15.74
C TRP A 161 5.00 -2.75 15.79
N ASP A 162 4.21 -2.00 15.01
CA ASP A 162 4.01 -0.58 15.27
C ASP A 162 3.36 -0.42 16.65
N GLY A 163 3.35 0.79 17.18
CA GLY A 163 2.67 1.01 18.44
C GLY A 163 2.07 2.38 18.63
N ALA A 164 1.22 2.45 19.63
CA ALA A 164 0.48 3.61 20.01
C ALA A 164 0.96 4.16 21.36
N THR A 165 0.92 5.48 21.47
CA THR A 165 1.05 6.21 22.74
C THR A 165 -0.17 7.11 22.93
N GLY A 166 -0.40 7.57 24.15
CA GLY A 166 -1.55 8.43 24.46
C GLY A 166 -2.87 7.68 24.57
N ILE A 167 -2.82 6.34 24.59
CA ILE A 167 -3.97 5.47 24.84
C ILE A 167 -4.47 5.72 26.27
N PRO A 168 -5.78 5.98 26.48
CA PRO A 168 -6.31 6.16 27.82
C PRO A 168 -6.00 4.97 28.73
N ASP A 169 -5.48 5.26 29.92
CA ASP A 169 -5.28 4.26 30.96
C ASP A 169 -6.64 3.66 31.36
N THR A 170 -6.71 2.33 31.43
CA THR A 170 -7.96 1.59 31.64
C THR A 170 -8.61 1.88 32.99
N PHE A 171 -7.83 2.31 33.99
CA PHE A 171 -8.35 2.57 35.34
C PHE A 171 -8.71 4.04 35.56
N THR A 172 -7.96 4.97 34.97
CA THR A 172 -8.10 6.41 35.21
C THR A 172 -8.77 7.17 34.07
N GLY A 173 -8.85 6.57 32.87
CA GLY A 173 -9.37 7.20 31.66
C GLY A 173 -8.51 8.37 31.13
N ARG A 174 -7.36 8.64 31.76
CA ARG A 174 -6.44 9.71 31.35
C ARG A 174 -5.51 9.19 30.25
N ARG A 175 -5.21 10.01 29.26
CA ARG A 175 -4.25 9.65 28.20
C ARG A 175 -2.87 9.39 28.80
N ASP A 176 -2.32 8.20 28.53
CA ASP A 176 -0.97 7.83 28.95
C ASP A 176 0.00 7.96 27.77
N PHE A 177 0.78 9.03 27.77
CA PHE A 177 1.82 9.27 26.75
C PHE A 177 3.16 8.61 27.09
N ARG A 178 3.28 7.92 28.24
CA ARG A 178 4.50 7.23 28.66
C ARG A 178 4.46 5.76 28.30
N ALA A 179 3.29 5.14 28.30
CA ALA A 179 3.11 3.78 27.83
C ALA A 179 3.15 3.72 26.29
N TRP A 180 3.96 2.80 25.78
CA TRP A 180 3.94 2.36 24.40
C TRP A 180 3.25 0.99 24.34
N LYS A 181 2.24 0.86 23.47
CA LYS A 181 1.47 -0.37 23.29
C LYS A 181 1.58 -0.85 21.85
N GLU A 182 1.82 -2.14 21.65
CA GLU A 182 1.84 -2.74 20.32
C GLU A 182 0.45 -2.64 19.67
N ALA A 183 0.43 -2.28 18.38
CA ALA A 183 -0.76 -2.35 17.53
C ALA A 183 -0.82 -3.75 16.92
N ASP A 184 -1.27 -4.72 17.72
CA ASP A 184 -1.31 -6.15 17.39
C ASP A 184 -2.74 -6.71 17.36
N ASP A 185 -3.77 -5.86 17.47
CA ASP A 185 -5.18 -6.21 17.28
C ASP A 185 -5.68 -5.59 15.98
N CYS A 186 -6.19 -6.43 15.09
CA CYS A 186 -6.57 -6.02 13.75
C CYS A 186 -7.96 -5.36 13.75
N TRP A 187 -8.70 -5.41 14.87
CA TRP A 187 -9.96 -4.71 14.99
C TRP A 187 -9.76 -3.20 14.88
N ASN A 188 -10.41 -2.58 13.89
CA ASN A 188 -10.27 -1.14 13.64
C ASN A 188 -10.77 -0.23 14.77
N ARG A 189 -11.47 -0.78 15.78
CA ARG A 189 -11.91 -0.06 16.99
C ARG A 189 -11.30 -0.62 18.28
N ALA A 190 -10.19 -1.34 18.18
CA ALA A 190 -9.48 -1.88 19.34
C ALA A 190 -9.09 -0.77 20.33
N ALA A 191 -9.42 -0.97 21.61
CA ALA A 191 -9.29 0.08 22.63
C ALA A 191 -7.85 0.33 23.10
N HIS A 192 -6.89 -0.55 22.78
CA HIS A 192 -5.50 -0.44 23.20
C HIS A 192 -4.56 0.19 22.17
N GLN A 193 -5.08 0.65 21.04
CA GLN A 193 -4.33 1.27 19.94
C GLN A 193 -5.11 2.47 19.36
N TRP A 194 -4.56 3.19 18.39
CA TRP A 194 -5.27 4.32 17.79
C TRP A 194 -6.49 3.86 16.98
N GLU A 195 -7.50 4.73 16.88
CA GLU A 195 -8.67 4.46 16.06
C GLU A 195 -8.24 4.18 14.62
N ASN A 196 -8.78 3.11 14.05
CA ASN A 196 -8.45 2.62 12.71
C ASN A 196 -6.96 2.31 12.49
N GLN A 197 -6.17 2.03 13.53
CA GLN A 197 -4.76 1.66 13.33
C GLN A 197 -4.59 0.25 12.74
N GLY A 198 -5.50 -0.68 13.07
CA GLY A 198 -5.33 -2.10 12.72
C GLY A 198 -4.11 -2.72 13.40
N CYS A 199 -3.78 -3.95 13.02
CA CYS A 199 -2.56 -4.61 13.48
C CYS A 199 -1.45 -4.35 12.46
N VAL A 200 -0.38 -3.65 12.87
CA VAL A 200 0.60 -3.08 11.94
C VAL A 200 1.98 -3.65 12.18
N ALA A 201 2.55 -4.30 11.17
CA ALA A 201 3.95 -4.72 11.17
C ALA A 201 4.80 -3.68 10.43
N VAL A 202 5.96 -3.36 11.01
CA VAL A 202 6.92 -2.40 10.46
C VAL A 202 8.21 -3.14 10.12
N SER A 203 8.76 -2.86 8.94
CA SER A 203 10.06 -3.40 8.53
C SER A 203 11.19 -2.86 9.41
N ASP A 204 12.13 -3.73 9.83
CA ASP A 204 13.38 -3.29 10.49
C ASP A 204 14.39 -2.72 9.48
N ALA A 205 14.21 -3.03 8.19
CA ALA A 205 15.04 -2.52 7.11
C ALA A 205 14.55 -1.17 6.60
N ASN A 206 15.47 -0.20 6.51
CA ASN A 206 15.26 1.08 5.84
C ASN A 206 15.30 0.91 4.31
N GLY A 207 14.68 1.84 3.60
CA GLY A 207 14.61 1.84 2.14
C GLY A 207 13.69 0.75 1.58
N THR A 208 12.73 0.32 2.39
CA THR A 208 11.64 -0.57 1.97
C THR A 208 10.44 0.21 1.40
N LEU A 209 10.45 1.54 1.51
CA LEU A 209 9.42 2.43 1.01
C LEU A 209 10.03 3.75 0.51
N GLY A 210 9.29 4.47 -0.33
CA GLY A 210 9.52 5.88 -0.63
C GLY A 210 10.83 6.16 -1.37
N ALA A 211 11.42 7.33 -1.11
CA ALA A 211 12.56 7.84 -1.88
C ALA A 211 13.78 6.89 -1.90
N PRO A 212 14.23 6.29 -0.78
CA PRO A 212 15.38 5.39 -0.83
C PRO A 212 15.10 4.09 -1.59
N MET A 213 13.85 3.60 -1.58
CA MET A 213 13.47 2.45 -2.40
C MET A 213 13.50 2.79 -3.90
N ASN A 214 13.02 3.98 -4.28
CA ASN A 214 13.10 4.48 -5.65
C ASN A 214 14.56 4.64 -6.12
N GLU A 215 15.45 5.15 -5.26
CA GLU A 215 16.89 5.27 -5.55
C GLU A 215 17.56 3.91 -5.78
N GLY A 216 17.04 2.87 -5.13
CA GLY A 216 17.44 1.48 -5.31
C GLY A 216 16.94 0.82 -6.60
N GLY A 217 16.08 1.50 -7.39
CA GLY A 217 15.48 0.95 -8.61
C GLY A 217 14.18 0.17 -8.39
N GLY A 218 13.53 0.37 -7.24
CA GLY A 218 12.23 -0.25 -6.93
C GLY A 218 12.32 -1.49 -6.05
N GLY A 219 11.22 -2.25 -6.01
CA GLY A 219 11.07 -3.49 -5.27
C GLY A 219 10.41 -4.58 -6.13
N GLY A 220 10.97 -5.80 -6.09
CA GLY A 220 10.49 -6.93 -6.89
C GLY A 220 11.63 -7.66 -7.59
N GLY A 221 12.18 -8.70 -6.92
CA GLY A 221 13.27 -9.52 -7.46
C GLY A 221 14.59 -8.77 -7.70
N PRO A 222 15.71 -9.49 -7.94
CA PRO A 222 17.00 -8.86 -8.18
C PRO A 222 17.00 -8.20 -9.57
N ARG A 223 16.75 -6.90 -9.64
CA ARG A 223 17.15 -6.06 -10.78
C ARG A 223 18.51 -5.46 -10.47
N GLY A 224 19.55 -6.28 -10.59
CA GLY A 224 20.93 -5.80 -10.55
C GLY A 224 21.15 -4.78 -11.66
N LYS A 225 21.74 -3.63 -11.33
CA LYS A 225 22.46 -2.81 -12.31
C LYS A 225 23.63 -3.65 -12.82
N GLY A 226 23.40 -4.41 -13.89
CA GLY A 226 24.36 -5.32 -14.50
C GLY A 226 24.17 -6.77 -14.06
N SER A 227 24.12 -7.66 -15.06
CA SER A 227 23.95 -9.12 -15.00
C SER A 227 22.55 -9.61 -14.65
N GLY A 228 21.83 -10.03 -15.70
CA GLY A 228 20.56 -10.74 -15.59
C GLY A 228 20.74 -12.12 -14.99
N GLU A 229 19.95 -12.41 -13.97
CA GLU A 229 19.55 -13.77 -13.62
C GLU A 229 18.03 -13.77 -13.46
N ARG A 230 17.34 -14.26 -14.49
CA ARG A 230 15.93 -14.66 -14.41
C ARG A 230 15.89 -15.96 -13.62
N VAL A 231 15.29 -15.94 -12.45
CA VAL A 231 15.08 -17.15 -11.65
C VAL A 231 13.95 -17.97 -12.30
N ASN A 232 14.26 -19.20 -12.72
CA ASN A 232 13.29 -20.22 -13.18
C ASN A 232 12.56 -20.87 -12.01
#